data_AF-A0A2P4EWN4-F1
#
_entry.id   AF-A0A2P4EWN4-F1
#
_cell.length_a   1.000
_cell.length_b   1.000
_cell.length_c   1.000
_cell.angle_alpha   90.00
_cell.angle_beta   90.00
_cell.angle_gamma   90.00
#
_symmetry.space_group_name_H-M   'P 1'
#
loop_
_entity.id
_entity.type
_entity.pdbx_description
1 polymer ?
#
loop_
_entity_poly.entity_id
_entity_poly.type
_entity_poly.pdbx_seq_one_letter_code
_entity_poly.pdbx_strand_id
1 'polypeptide(L)'
;MRCQPWFRQIDDAATLRVTHKPQGVFTVQALEEANLACPHCGEPITLLLDLSGGAQSYTEDCQVCCQPIHVSVWIDEQGDDYHVDLRREQD
;
A
#
# COMPACT_ATOMS: atom_id res chain seq x y z
N MET A 1 -20.79 15.65 14.16
CA MET A 1 -19.54 15.13 13.59
C MET A 1 -19.93 14.48 12.25
N ARG A 2 -20.52 15.13 11.22
CA ARG A 2 -20.18 16.35 10.44
C ARG A 2 -18.67 16.36 10.11
N CYS A 3 -18.23 16.09 8.89
CA CYS A 3 -18.73 16.63 7.62
C CYS A 3 -18.94 15.58 6.51
N GLN A 4 -20.12 15.61 5.88
CA GLN A 4 -20.36 15.24 4.48
C GLN A 4 -20.13 16.51 3.60
N PRO A 5 -20.41 16.61 2.28
CA PRO A 5 -20.98 15.62 1.34
C PRO A 5 -20.44 15.66 -0.12
N TRP A 6 -20.79 14.62 -0.89
CA TRP A 6 -20.90 14.62 -2.35
C TRP A 6 -19.64 14.47 -3.23
N PHE A 7 -19.61 13.31 -3.90
CA PHE A 7 -19.30 13.17 -5.33
C PHE A 7 -17.82 12.94 -5.72
N ARG A 8 -17.37 11.66 -5.75
CA ARG A 8 -17.08 10.98 -7.02
C ARG A 8 -16.82 9.47 -6.82
N GLN A 9 -17.85 8.72 -7.19
CA GLN A 9 -17.86 7.31 -7.58
C GLN A 9 -16.71 6.95 -8.52
N ILE A 10 -15.92 5.91 -8.18
CA ILE A 10 -15.30 4.98 -9.14
C ILE A 10 -15.34 3.57 -8.51
N ASP A 11 -15.82 2.65 -9.32
CA ASP A 11 -16.28 1.29 -9.04
C ASP A 11 -15.16 0.24 -8.87
N ASP A 12 -15.59 -0.91 -8.32
CA ASP A 12 -15.14 -2.29 -8.54
C ASP A 12 -13.64 -2.62 -8.78
N ALA A 13 -13.12 -3.45 -7.87
CA ALA A 13 -12.10 -4.47 -8.11
C ALA A 13 -10.86 -4.01 -8.90
N ALA A 14 -10.01 -3.20 -8.27
CA ALA A 14 -8.67 -2.97 -8.79
C ALA A 14 -7.66 -3.63 -7.85
N THR A 15 -7.16 -4.80 -8.25
CA THR A 15 -5.76 -5.13 -8.03
C THR A 15 -4.97 -3.89 -8.43
N LEU A 16 -4.50 -3.13 -7.44
CA LEU A 16 -3.66 -1.96 -7.66
C LEU A 16 -2.37 -2.49 -8.29
N ARG A 17 -2.33 -2.53 -9.62
CA ARG A 17 -1.07 -2.56 -10.35
C ARG A 17 -0.37 -1.27 -9.97
N VAL A 18 0.52 -1.36 -9.00
CA VAL A 18 1.48 -0.31 -8.71
C VAL A 18 2.35 -0.19 -9.96
N THR A 19 1.96 0.69 -10.87
CA THR A 19 2.84 1.10 -11.96
C THR A 19 3.88 2.00 -11.32
N HIS A 20 5.01 1.39 -10.97
CA HIS A 20 6.21 2.06 -10.51
C HIS A 20 6.54 3.22 -11.46
N LYS A 21 6.68 4.43 -10.91
CA LYS A 21 7.15 5.59 -11.65
C LYS A 21 8.60 5.83 -11.23
N PRO A 22 9.59 5.74 -12.13
CA PRO A 22 10.98 5.90 -11.77
C PRO A 22 11.24 7.38 -11.50
N GLN A 23 11.17 7.79 -10.24
CA GLN A 23 11.70 9.07 -9.78
C GLN A 23 12.83 8.72 -8.82
N GLY A 24 14.00 8.46 -9.39
CA GLY A 24 15.16 8.00 -8.65
C GLY A 24 15.69 9.00 -7.64
N VAL A 25 16.20 8.48 -6.52
CA VAL A 25 17.32 9.04 -5.74
C VAL A 25 18.10 7.87 -5.14
N PHE A 26 19.41 7.89 -5.33
CA PHE A 26 20.37 6.88 -4.85
C PHE A 26 20.44 6.85 -3.31
N THR A 27 20.00 5.76 -2.68
CA THR A 27 20.41 5.38 -1.30
C THR A 27 20.41 3.86 -1.15
N VAL A 28 21.42 3.35 -0.46
CA VAL A 28 21.82 1.93 -0.28
C VAL A 28 20.86 1.11 0.60
N GLN A 29 19.57 1.44 0.59
CA GLN A 29 18.53 0.76 1.36
C GLN A 29 17.34 0.59 0.42
N ALA A 30 16.92 -0.64 0.18
CA ALA A 30 15.82 -0.98 -0.72
C ALA A 30 14.47 -0.61 -0.08
N LEU A 31 14.28 0.67 0.22
CA LEU A 31 13.06 1.24 0.80
C LEU A 31 12.28 1.96 -0.30
N GLU A 32 11.02 1.59 -0.50
CA GLU A 32 10.16 2.17 -1.51
C GLU A 32 8.91 2.79 -0.88
N GLU A 33 8.56 3.99 -1.33
CA GLU A 33 7.35 4.69 -0.90
C GLU A 33 6.19 4.35 -1.84
N ALA A 34 5.12 3.75 -1.30
CA ALA A 34 3.94 3.38 -2.05
C ALA A 34 2.71 4.15 -1.54
N ASN A 35 2.01 4.84 -2.44
CA ASN A 35 0.75 5.50 -2.14
C ASN A 35 -0.41 4.58 -2.55
N LEU A 36 -1.14 4.08 -1.55
CA LEU A 36 -2.15 3.03 -1.67
C LEU A 36 -3.43 3.46 -0.95
N ALA A 37 -4.54 2.77 -1.16
CA ALA A 37 -5.78 3.05 -0.44
C ALA A 37 -5.94 2.09 0.75
N CYS A 38 -6.35 2.62 1.90
CA CYS A 38 -6.68 1.81 3.07
C CYS A 38 -7.85 0.86 2.74
N PRO A 39 -7.72 -0.46 2.96
CA PRO A 39 -8.81 -1.39 2.65
C PRO A 39 -10.01 -1.21 3.57
N HIS A 40 -9.86 -0.61 4.76
CA HIS A 40 -10.94 -0.39 5.72
C HIS A 40 -11.80 0.83 5.39
N CYS A 41 -11.18 2.02 5.34
CA CYS A 41 -11.89 3.28 5.16
C CYS A 41 -11.83 3.82 3.72
N GLY A 42 -10.87 3.35 2.90
CA GLY A 42 -10.71 3.76 1.50
C GLY A 42 -9.83 4.99 1.31
N GLU A 43 -9.39 5.66 2.38
CA GLU A 43 -8.53 6.83 2.28
C GLU A 43 -7.12 6.50 1.78
N PRO A 44 -6.48 7.41 1.03
CA PRO A 44 -5.11 7.25 0.58
C PRO A 44 -4.15 7.28 1.77
N ILE A 45 -3.23 6.32 1.80
CA ILE A 45 -2.17 6.15 2.79
C ILE A 45 -0.83 6.00 2.08
N THR A 46 0.22 6.56 2.68
CA THR A 46 1.59 6.38 2.23
C THR A 46 2.25 5.31 3.09
N LEU A 47 2.70 4.22 2.46
CA LEU A 47 3.44 3.14 3.12
C LEU A 47 4.90 3.16 2.68
N LEU A 48 5.80 2.87 3.62
CA LEU A 48 7.21 2.66 3.35
C LEU A 48 7.51 1.16 3.35
N LEU A 49 7.81 0.60 2.17
CA LEU A 49 8.04 -0.82 1.94
C LEU A 49 9.54 -1.09 1.99
N ASP A 50 9.99 -2.02 2.85
CA ASP A 50 11.36 -2.52 2.82
C ASP A 50 11.47 -3.74 1.90
N LEU A 51 12.07 -3.59 0.73
CA LEU A 51 12.31 -4.68 -0.21
C LEU A 51 13.64 -5.41 0.05
N SER A 52 14.40 -5.04 1.10
CA SER A 52 15.69 -5.66 1.40
C SER A 52 15.55 -7.10 1.89
N GLY A 53 14.43 -7.41 2.56
CA GLY A 53 14.10 -8.73 3.09
C GLY A 53 13.44 -9.70 2.12
N GLY A 54 13.17 -9.29 0.87
CA GLY A 54 12.42 -10.10 -0.09
C GLY A 54 10.92 -10.16 0.24
N ALA A 55 10.34 -11.38 0.25
CA ALA A 55 8.93 -11.57 0.53
C ALA A 55 8.65 -11.47 2.05
N GLN A 56 7.80 -10.52 2.42
CA GLN A 56 7.47 -10.24 3.82
C GLN A 56 6.02 -9.77 3.99
N SER A 57 5.50 -9.95 5.19
CA SER A 57 4.18 -9.50 5.59
C SER A 57 4.20 -8.93 6.99
N TYR A 58 3.54 -7.80 7.19
CA TYR A 58 3.49 -7.08 8.46
C TYR A 58 2.18 -6.29 8.58
N THR A 59 1.83 -5.89 9.80
CA THR A 59 0.61 -5.14 10.08
C THR A 59 0.96 -3.68 10.38
N GLU A 60 0.29 -2.76 9.70
CA GLU A 60 0.39 -1.30 9.89
C GLU A 60 -0.98 -0.71 10.19
N ASP A 61 -1.07 0.24 11.11
CA ASP A 61 -2.33 0.92 11.39
C ASP A 61 -2.61 2.05 10.40
N CYS A 62 -3.88 2.17 9.96
CA CYS A 62 -4.29 3.28 9.12
C CYS A 62 -4.16 4.62 9.85
N GLN A 63 -3.43 5.58 9.28
CA GLN A 63 -3.29 6.93 9.83
C GLN A 63 -4.61 7.74 9.88
N VAL A 64 -5.67 7.26 9.22
CA VAL A 64 -6.98 7.91 9.17
C VAL A 64 -7.99 7.24 10.11
N CYS A 65 -8.21 5.93 9.98
CA CYS A 65 -9.22 5.20 10.75
C CYS A 65 -8.66 4.40 11.93
N CYS A 66 -7.34 4.37 12.12
CA CYS A 66 -6.66 3.63 13.19
C CYS A 66 -7.00 2.13 13.23
N GLN A 67 -7.34 1.53 12.08
CA GLN A 67 -7.57 0.09 11.98
C GLN A 67 -6.32 -0.63 11.42
N PRO A 68 -6.06 -1.87 11.89
CA PRO A 68 -4.90 -2.65 11.47
C PRO A 68 -5.05 -3.13 10.02
N ILE A 69 -4.06 -2.83 9.19
CA ILE A 69 -3.95 -3.23 7.79
C ILE A 69 -2.84 -4.26 7.68
N HIS A 70 -3.17 -5.43 7.14
CA HIS A 70 -2.16 -6.44 6.84
C HIS A 70 -1.54 -6.14 5.47
N VAL A 71 -0.27 -5.77 5.46
CA VAL A 71 0.53 -5.44 4.27
C VAL A 71 1.36 -6.66 3.89
N SER A 72 1.31 -7.05 2.63
CA SER A 72 2.13 -8.15 2.08
C SER A 72 2.89 -7.64 0.88
N VAL A 73 4.21 -7.80 0.87
CA VAL A 73 5.08 -7.39 -0.22
C VAL A 73 5.97 -8.54 -0.65
N TRP A 74 6.12 -8.72 -1.96
CA TRP A 74 7.00 -9.72 -2.54
C TRP A 74 7.60 -9.22 -3.85
N ILE A 75 8.78 -9.72 -4.16
CA ILE A 75 9.51 -9.40 -5.39
C ILE A 75 9.22 -10.50 -6.40
N ASP A 76 9.05 -10.14 -7.68
CA ASP A 76 8.91 -11.11 -8.76
C ASP A 76 10.17 -12.00 -8.90
N GLU A 77 10.03 -13.20 -9.47
CA GLU A 77 11.16 -14.12 -9.67
C GLU A 77 12.30 -13.53 -10.51
N GLN A 78 12.01 -12.53 -11.37
CA GLN A 78 13.03 -11.82 -12.14
C GLN A 78 13.76 -10.72 -11.36
N GLY A 79 13.20 -10.25 -10.23
CA GLY A 79 13.77 -9.15 -9.45
C GLY A 79 13.58 -7.75 -10.04
N ASP A 80 12.85 -7.63 -11.16
CA ASP A 80 12.60 -6.37 -11.85
C ASP A 80 11.40 -5.59 -11.31
N ASP A 81 10.44 -6.28 -10.69
CA ASP A 81 9.18 -5.71 -10.17
C ASP A 81 8.90 -6.22 -8.75
N TYR A 82 8.12 -5.44 -8.01
CA TYR A 82 7.58 -5.80 -6.72
C TYR A 82 6.05 -5.67 -6.70
N HIS A 83 5.43 -6.49 -5.86
CA HIS A 83 4.01 -6.51 -5.65
C HIS A 83 3.71 -6.21 -4.20
N VAL A 84 2.64 -5.44 -3.98
CA VAL A 84 2.12 -5.12 -2.65
C VAL A 84 0.62 -5.39 -2.63
N ASP A 85 0.16 -6.06 -1.57
CA ASP A 85 -1.24 -6.37 -1.30
C ASP A 85 -1.61 -5.88 0.09
N LEU A 86 -2.79 -5.26 0.21
CA LEU A 86 -3.31 -4.74 1.46
C LEU A 86 -4.62 -5.46 1.79
N ARG A 87 -4.65 -6.11 2.95
CA ARG A 87 -5.84 -6.80 3.45
C ARG A 87 -6.29 -6.22 4.77
N ARG A 88 -7.57 -6.40 5.04
CA ARG A 88 -8.14 -6.15 6.36
C ARG A 88 -7.72 -7.29 7.27
N GLU A 89 -6.98 -7.00 8.33
CA GLU A 89 -6.81 -7.94 9.43
C GLU A 89 -8.18 -8.02 10.14
N GLN A 90 -8.87 -9.15 10.01
CA GLN A 90 -10.14 -9.39 10.68
C GLN A 90 -9.85 -10.09 12.00
N ASP A 91 -10.07 -9.39 13.12
CA ASP A 91 -10.35 -10.00 14.42
C ASP A 91 -11.82 -9.80 14.76
#